data_AF-A0A5R2NCF6-F1
#
_entry.id   AF-A0A5R2NCF6-F1
#
_cell.length_a   1.000
_cell.length_b   1.000
_cell.length_c   1.000
_cell.angle_alpha   90.00
_cell.angle_beta   90.00
_cell.angle_gamma   90.00
#
_symmetry.space_group_name_H-M   'P 1'
#
loop_
_entity.id
_entity.type
_entity.pdbx_description
1 polymer ?
#
loop_
_entity_poly.entity_id
_entity_poly.type
_entity_poly.pdbx_seq_one_letter_code
_entity_poly.pdbx_strand_id
1 'polypeptide(L)'
;MTRQKRSHHKLKRAVAPYLYLSPSLLIIGLLMLLPMVTVIGYSFQNSAVLRRDPSFAGLKHYQAIFDDPVFWASLWHTLYFTCMSVVFHMTIGMVFALMLNSDRINPTLRNILRVLYILPWLFTAVIIAVIWRLLLEPNGVVNSVLMQM
;
A
#
# COMPACT_ATOMS: atom_id res chain seq x y z
N MET A 1 47.29 -35.44 -16.62
CA MET A 1 47.05 -34.15 -15.93
C MET A 1 45.90 -33.40 -16.61
N THR A 2 44.65 -33.44 -16.13
CA THR A 2 43.56 -32.48 -16.50
C THR A 2 42.21 -32.84 -15.86
N ARG A 3 41.97 -32.52 -14.58
CA ARG A 3 40.62 -32.65 -13.99
C ARG A 3 40.29 -31.68 -12.84
N GLN A 4 40.73 -30.42 -12.91
CA GLN A 4 40.54 -29.48 -11.78
C GLN A 4 39.99 -28.07 -12.12
N LYS A 5 39.56 -27.79 -13.35
CA LYS A 5 39.07 -26.43 -13.74
C LYS A 5 37.54 -26.24 -13.86
N ARG A 6 36.71 -27.25 -13.59
CA ARG A 6 35.23 -27.15 -13.76
C ARG A 6 34.44 -26.66 -12.53
N SER A 7 35.05 -26.59 -11.33
CA SER A 7 34.31 -26.29 -10.09
C SER A 7 34.01 -24.79 -9.89
N HIS A 8 34.99 -23.91 -10.12
CA HIS A 8 34.85 -22.46 -9.88
C HIS A 8 33.79 -21.76 -10.76
N HIS A 9 33.49 -22.31 -11.94
CA HIS A 9 32.46 -21.76 -12.82
C HIS A 9 31.03 -21.99 -12.31
N LYS A 10 30.78 -23.08 -11.57
CA LYS A 10 29.45 -23.34 -11.00
C LYS A 10 29.15 -22.39 -9.83
N LEU A 11 30.13 -22.15 -8.96
CA LEU A 11 29.99 -21.25 -7.81
C LEU A 11 29.87 -19.77 -8.26
N LYS A 12 30.69 -19.31 -9.20
CA LYS A 12 30.57 -17.95 -9.76
C LYS A 12 29.23 -17.73 -10.47
N ARG A 13 28.70 -18.74 -11.16
CA ARG A 13 27.38 -18.65 -11.81
C ARG A 13 26.22 -18.64 -10.81
N ALA A 14 26.40 -19.23 -9.64
CA ALA A 14 25.40 -19.17 -8.55
C ALA A 14 25.46 -17.85 -7.77
N VAL A 15 26.64 -17.25 -7.57
CA VAL A 15 26.83 -16.05 -6.73
C VAL A 15 26.70 -14.74 -7.53
N ALA A 16 27.01 -14.74 -8.83
CA ALA A 16 26.93 -13.53 -9.67
C ALA A 16 25.55 -12.86 -9.67
N PRO A 17 24.41 -13.59 -9.76
CA PRO A 17 23.08 -12.97 -9.67
C PRO A 17 22.84 -12.23 -8.34
N TYR A 18 23.27 -12.81 -7.21
CA TYR A 18 23.14 -12.17 -5.89
C TYR A 18 24.05 -10.94 -5.75
N LEU A 19 25.23 -10.97 -6.37
CA LEU A 19 26.13 -9.82 -6.38
C LEU A 19 25.56 -8.64 -7.19
N TYR A 20 24.82 -8.91 -8.28
CA TYR A 20 24.12 -7.86 -9.03
C TYR A 20 22.90 -7.31 -8.29
N LEU A 21 22.22 -8.13 -7.48
CA LEU A 21 21.11 -7.69 -6.63
C LEU A 21 21.58 -6.94 -5.37
N SER A 22 22.81 -7.19 -4.92
CA SER A 22 23.31 -6.66 -3.64
C SER A 22 23.26 -5.13 -3.49
N PRO A 23 23.62 -4.28 -4.48
CA PRO A 23 23.55 -2.83 -4.28
C PRO A 23 22.10 -2.35 -4.13
N SER A 24 21.16 -2.89 -4.90
CA SER A 24 19.74 -2.55 -4.78
C SER A 24 19.16 -3.00 -3.44
N LEU A 25 19.45 -4.24 -3.03
CA LEU A 25 18.99 -4.77 -1.75
C LEU A 25 19.60 -4.03 -0.56
N LEU A 26 20.88 -3.64 -0.64
CA LEU A 26 21.55 -2.85 0.39
C LEU A 26 20.90 -1.48 0.53
N ILE A 27 20.67 -0.78 -0.59
CA ILE A 27 20.04 0.56 -0.58
C ILE A 27 18.61 0.48 -0.02
N ILE A 28 17.79 -0.44 -0.55
CA ILE A 28 16.40 -0.63 -0.08
C ILE A 28 16.39 -1.03 1.39
N GLY A 29 17.22 -2.00 1.77
CA GLY A 29 17.34 -2.48 3.14
C GLY A 29 17.77 -1.36 4.10
N LEU A 30 18.78 -0.57 3.75
CA LEU A 30 19.25 0.52 4.60
C LEU A 30 18.18 1.61 4.74
N LEU A 31 17.56 2.05 3.64
CA LEU A 31 16.53 3.08 3.64
C LEU A 31 15.25 2.65 4.37
N MET A 32 14.91 1.36 4.39
CA MET A 32 13.74 0.84 5.11
C MET A 32 14.06 0.52 6.57
N LEU A 33 15.16 -0.19 6.84
CA LEU A 33 15.47 -0.70 8.17
C LEU A 33 15.92 0.40 9.12
N LEU A 34 16.70 1.39 8.65
CA LEU A 34 17.12 2.50 9.50
C LEU A 34 15.93 3.24 10.14
N PRO A 35 14.97 3.79 9.38
CA PRO A 35 13.82 4.48 10.00
C PRO A 35 12.93 3.52 10.79
N MET A 36 12.82 2.25 10.39
CA MET A 36 12.02 1.28 11.14
C MET A 36 12.62 1.02 12.53
N VAL A 37 13.93 0.82 12.62
CA VAL A 37 14.63 0.63 13.90
C VAL A 37 14.58 1.89 14.76
N THR A 38 14.73 3.09 14.17
CA THR A 38 14.65 4.33 14.95
C THR A 38 13.25 4.57 15.50
N VAL A 39 12.20 4.33 14.72
CA VAL A 39 10.80 4.46 15.17
C VAL A 39 10.46 3.44 16.25
N ILE A 40 10.96 2.20 16.15
CA ILE A 40 10.85 1.21 17.21
C ILE A 40 11.58 1.69 18.46
N GLY A 41 12.76 2.30 18.34
CA GLY A 41 13.45 2.91 19.49
C GLY A 41 12.63 4.03 20.14
N TYR A 42 12.02 4.89 19.32
CA TYR A 42 11.19 6.01 19.77
C TYR A 42 9.91 5.55 20.49
N SER A 43 9.35 4.39 20.16
CA SER A 43 8.14 3.89 20.82
C SER A 43 8.36 3.51 22.29
N PHE A 44 9.60 3.29 22.73
CA PHE A 44 9.95 3.05 24.14
C PHE A 44 10.36 4.32 24.89
N GLN A 45 10.44 5.46 24.20
CA GLN A 45 10.91 6.73 24.75
C GLN A 45 9.74 7.70 24.96
N ASN A 46 9.84 8.54 25.97
CA ASN A 46 8.87 9.60 26.22
C ASN A 46 9.28 10.87 25.46
N SER A 47 8.41 11.33 24.57
CA SER A 47 8.64 12.53 23.74
C SER A 47 9.95 12.47 22.92
N ALA A 48 10.27 11.30 22.36
CA ALA A 48 11.49 11.03 21.59
C ALA A 48 11.81 12.06 20.48
N VAL A 49 10.77 12.65 19.90
CA VAL A 49 10.87 13.62 18.79
C VAL A 49 10.88 15.08 19.27
N LEU A 50 10.30 15.35 20.45
CA LEU A 50 10.09 16.72 20.95
C LEU A 50 11.12 17.15 22.01
N ARG A 51 11.74 16.20 22.72
CA ARG A 51 12.69 16.47 23.82
C ARG A 51 14.13 16.17 23.41
N ARG A 52 15.07 17.01 23.87
CA ARG A 52 16.51 16.81 23.67
C ARG A 52 17.05 15.60 24.43
N ASP A 53 16.50 15.34 25.63
CA ASP A 53 16.80 14.17 26.47
C ASP A 53 15.51 13.41 26.77
N PRO A 54 15.06 12.52 25.87
CA PRO A 54 13.85 11.73 26.08
C PRO A 54 14.07 10.68 27.17
N SER A 55 13.15 10.60 28.12
CA SER A 55 13.22 9.59 29.19
C SER A 55 12.74 8.23 28.69
N PHE A 56 13.35 7.14 29.18
CA PHE A 56 12.90 5.79 28.83
C PHE A 56 11.55 5.49 29.50
N ALA A 57 10.50 5.29 28.70
CA ALA A 57 9.14 4.98 29.16
C ALA A 57 8.87 3.47 29.22
N GLY A 58 9.72 2.64 28.60
CA GLY A 58 9.51 1.19 28.51
C GLY A 58 8.21 0.86 27.78
N LEU A 59 7.39 -0.02 28.35
CA LEU A 59 6.13 -0.48 27.76
C LEU A 59 4.90 0.36 28.14
N LYS A 60 5.08 1.49 28.85
CA LYS A 60 3.96 2.29 29.35
C LYS A 60 3.03 2.80 28.25
N HIS A 61 3.57 3.21 27.10
CA HIS A 61 2.78 3.66 25.95
C HIS A 61 1.88 2.54 25.40
N TYR A 62 2.41 1.31 25.33
CA TYR A 62 1.64 0.16 24.86
C TYR A 62 0.50 -0.20 25.80
N GLN A 63 0.73 -0.16 27.12
CA GLN A 63 -0.31 -0.39 28.11
C GLN A 63 -1.40 0.69 28.05
N ALA A 64 -1.00 1.96 27.98
CA ALA A 64 -1.95 3.08 27.93
C ALA A 64 -2.89 3.04 26.71
N ILE A 65 -2.42 2.53 25.56
CA ILE A 65 -3.24 2.40 24.35
C ILE A 65 -4.41 1.42 24.53
N PHE A 66 -4.25 0.38 25.35
CA PHE A 66 -5.32 -0.61 25.56
C PHE A 66 -6.50 -0.04 26.37
N ASP A 67 -6.26 0.96 27.21
CA ASP A 67 -7.30 1.65 27.99
C ASP A 67 -7.90 2.85 27.23
N ASP A 68 -7.37 3.19 26.05
CA ASP A 68 -7.84 4.34 25.26
C ASP A 68 -9.04 3.97 24.38
N PRO A 69 -10.25 4.50 24.64
CA PRO A 69 -11.42 4.22 23.80
C PRO A 69 -11.28 4.75 22.37
N VAL A 70 -10.48 5.80 22.14
CA VAL A 70 -10.23 6.36 20.81
C VAL A 70 -9.40 5.41 19.97
N PHE A 71 -8.46 4.69 20.59
CA PHE A 71 -7.69 3.65 19.91
C PHE A 71 -8.60 2.54 19.37
N TRP A 72 -9.48 2.00 20.21
CA TRP A 72 -10.40 0.93 19.81
C TRP A 72 -11.39 1.38 18.73
N ALA A 73 -11.93 2.59 18.85
CA ALA A 73 -12.81 3.16 17.83
C ALA A 73 -12.07 3.32 16.48
N SER A 74 -10.84 3.84 16.50
CA SER A 74 -10.02 4.03 15.30
C SER A 74 -9.60 2.71 14.67
N LEU A 75 -9.26 1.71 15.49
CA LEU A 75 -8.93 0.36 15.05
C LEU A 75 -10.14 -0.29 14.38
N TRP A 76 -11.33 -0.19 14.99
CA TRP A 76 -12.56 -0.73 14.40
C TRP A 76 -12.91 -0.04 13.08
N HIS A 77 -12.85 1.29 13.01
CA HIS A 77 -13.12 2.02 11.76
C HIS A 77 -12.15 1.60 10.65
N THR A 78 -10.87 1.41 10.98
CA THR A 78 -9.85 0.97 10.02
C THR A 78 -10.12 -0.45 9.55
N LEU A 79 -10.37 -1.39 10.47
CA LEU A 79 -10.68 -2.78 10.12
C LEU A 79 -11.95 -2.88 9.29
N TYR A 80 -13.02 -2.21 9.70
CA TYR A 80 -14.28 -2.17 8.97
C TYR A 80 -14.07 -1.61 7.55
N PHE A 81 -13.40 -0.45 7.42
CA PHE A 81 -13.10 0.15 6.14
C PHE A 81 -12.26 -0.77 5.26
N THR A 82 -11.18 -1.35 5.78
CA THR A 82 -10.29 -2.24 5.03
C THR A 82 -11.02 -3.50 4.58
N CYS A 83 -11.76 -4.17 5.46
CA CYS A 83 -12.51 -5.39 5.12
C CYS A 83 -13.56 -5.10 4.04
N MET A 84 -14.38 -4.07 4.23
CA MET A 84 -15.39 -3.69 3.24
C MET A 84 -14.75 -3.30 1.92
N SER A 85 -13.71 -2.47 1.95
CA SER A 85 -12.97 -2.06 0.76
C SER A 85 -12.42 -3.27 0.00
N VAL A 86 -11.72 -4.20 0.68
CA VAL A 86 -11.17 -5.40 0.03
C VAL A 86 -12.28 -6.25 -0.58
N VAL A 87 -13.38 -6.49 0.12
CA VAL A 87 -14.50 -7.27 -0.39
C VAL A 87 -15.11 -6.63 -1.62
N PHE A 88 -15.39 -5.32 -1.60
CA PHE A 88 -15.95 -4.61 -2.74
C PHE A 88 -14.98 -4.58 -3.93
N HIS A 89 -13.71 -4.24 -3.72
CA HIS A 89 -12.70 -4.21 -4.80
C HIS A 89 -12.49 -5.59 -5.42
N MET A 90 -12.41 -6.64 -4.61
CA MET A 90 -12.27 -8.02 -5.09
C MET A 90 -13.50 -8.44 -5.89
N THR A 91 -14.70 -8.19 -5.37
CA THR A 91 -15.95 -8.61 -6.02
C THR A 91 -16.14 -7.87 -7.34
N ILE A 92 -16.04 -6.55 -7.33
CA ILE A 92 -16.18 -5.72 -8.54
C ILE A 92 -15.08 -6.07 -9.55
N GLY A 93 -13.82 -6.15 -9.11
CA GLY A 93 -12.69 -6.51 -9.95
C GLY A 93 -12.85 -7.90 -10.59
N MET A 94 -13.32 -8.88 -9.83
CA MET A 94 -13.60 -10.23 -10.33
C MET A 94 -14.73 -10.24 -11.35
N VAL A 95 -15.83 -9.51 -11.10
CA VAL A 95 -16.94 -9.38 -12.06
C VAL A 95 -16.45 -8.77 -13.37
N PHE A 96 -15.68 -7.67 -13.31
CA PHE A 96 -15.09 -7.06 -14.49
C PHE A 96 -14.10 -7.98 -15.20
N ALA A 97 -13.28 -8.72 -14.46
CA ALA A 97 -12.33 -9.67 -15.02
C ALA A 97 -13.03 -10.79 -15.78
N LEU A 98 -14.06 -11.41 -15.18
CA LEU A 98 -14.86 -12.46 -15.81
C LEU A 98 -15.62 -11.93 -17.03
N MET A 99 -16.22 -10.74 -16.92
CA MET A 99 -16.91 -10.07 -18.01
C MET A 99 -15.97 -9.84 -19.20
N LEU A 100 -14.78 -9.26 -18.95
CA LEU A 100 -13.78 -8.98 -19.97
C LEU A 100 -12.99 -10.21 -20.43
N ASN A 101 -13.13 -11.36 -19.76
CA ASN A 101 -12.56 -12.63 -20.20
C ASN A 101 -13.52 -13.40 -21.13
N SER A 102 -14.83 -13.14 -21.04
CA SER A 102 -15.86 -13.79 -21.85
C SER A 102 -15.76 -13.49 -23.35
N ASP A 103 -15.87 -14.52 -24.19
CA ASP A 103 -15.88 -14.40 -25.66
C ASP A 103 -17.11 -13.67 -26.23
N ARG A 104 -18.09 -13.36 -25.38
CA ARG A 104 -19.33 -12.66 -25.77
C ARG A 104 -19.12 -11.17 -26.06
N ILE A 105 -18.01 -10.58 -25.62
CA ILE A 105 -17.72 -9.16 -25.79
C ILE A 105 -16.85 -8.94 -27.02
N ASN A 106 -17.28 -8.03 -27.89
CA ASN A 106 -16.53 -7.60 -29.07
C ASN A 106 -15.08 -7.20 -28.68
N PRO A 107 -14.05 -7.70 -29.38
CA PRO A 107 -12.65 -7.45 -29.04
C PRO A 107 -12.29 -5.95 -28.96
N THR A 108 -12.88 -5.10 -29.80
CA THR A 108 -12.63 -3.65 -29.75
C THR A 108 -13.21 -3.03 -28.48
N LEU A 109 -14.45 -3.39 -28.13
CA LEU A 109 -15.10 -2.91 -26.90
C LEU A 109 -14.35 -3.39 -25.65
N ARG A 110 -13.86 -4.64 -25.64
CA ARG A 110 -13.04 -5.19 -24.56
C ARG A 110 -11.80 -4.34 -24.30
N ASN A 111 -11.11 -3.90 -25.36
CA ASN A 111 -9.93 -3.04 -25.23
C ASN A 111 -10.27 -1.66 -24.65
N ILE A 112 -11.35 -1.04 -25.10
CA ILE A 112 -11.81 0.26 -24.57
C ILE A 112 -12.14 0.15 -23.08
N LEU A 113 -12.90 -0.89 -22.68
CA LEU A 113 -13.27 -1.11 -21.28
C LEU A 113 -12.04 -1.37 -20.38
N ARG A 114 -11.01 -2.07 -20.87
CA ARG A 114 -9.74 -2.24 -20.13
C ARG A 114 -9.04 -0.91 -19.89
N VAL A 115 -8.98 -0.05 -20.90
CA VAL A 115 -8.37 1.28 -20.77
C VAL A 115 -9.15 2.12 -19.77
N LEU A 116 -10.48 2.18 -19.90
CA LEU A 116 -11.34 2.93 -18.98
C LEU A 116 -11.23 2.43 -17.53
N TYR A 117 -11.10 1.12 -17.32
CA TYR A 117 -10.95 0.54 -15.98
C TYR A 117 -9.61 0.91 -15.33
N ILE A 118 -8.53 1.00 -16.11
CA ILE A 118 -7.18 1.33 -15.61
C ILE A 118 -7.00 2.84 -15.47
N LEU A 119 -7.70 3.65 -16.26
CA LEU A 119 -7.54 5.11 -16.31
C LEU A 119 -7.58 5.78 -14.92
N PRO A 120 -8.50 5.42 -14.00
CA PRO A 120 -8.54 6.02 -12.67
C PRO A 120 -7.25 5.82 -11.84
N TRP A 121 -6.52 4.72 -12.07
CA TRP A 121 -5.25 4.44 -11.37
C TRP A 121 -4.13 5.40 -11.75
N LEU A 122 -4.29 6.16 -12.84
CA LEU A 122 -3.33 7.18 -13.25
C LEU A 122 -3.45 8.45 -12.39
N PHE A 123 -4.58 8.66 -11.71
CA PHE A 123 -4.76 9.82 -10.84
C PHE A 123 -4.14 9.57 -9.46
N THR A 124 -3.60 10.64 -8.88
CA THR A 124 -3.12 10.61 -7.49
C THR A 124 -4.30 10.56 -6.52
N ALA A 125 -4.08 10.03 -5.32
CA ALA A 125 -5.09 10.02 -4.26
C ALA A 125 -5.64 11.43 -3.97
N VAL A 126 -4.80 12.47 -4.09
CA VAL A 126 -5.19 13.87 -3.90
C VAL A 126 -6.18 14.32 -4.98
N ILE A 127 -5.92 14.02 -6.25
CA ILE A 127 -6.82 14.37 -7.35
C ILE A 127 -8.18 13.68 -7.18
N ILE A 128 -8.16 12.38 -6.85
CA ILE A 128 -9.38 11.61 -6.60
C ILE A 128 -10.21 12.25 -5.47
N ALA A 129 -9.56 12.64 -4.36
CA ALA A 129 -10.23 13.29 -3.24
C ALA A 129 -10.85 14.64 -3.63
N VAL A 130 -10.16 15.44 -4.43
CA VAL A 130 -10.68 16.73 -4.92
C VAL A 130 -11.88 16.54 -5.83
N ILE A 131 -11.83 15.57 -6.76
CA ILE A 131 -12.97 15.25 -7.64
C ILE A 131 -14.19 14.85 -6.81
N TRP A 132 -14.03 13.94 -5.85
CA TRP A 132 -15.13 13.54 -4.96
C TRP A 132 -15.69 14.71 -4.18
N ARG A 133 -14.83 15.58 -3.65
CA ARG A 133 -15.28 16.79 -2.95
C ARG A 133 -16.11 17.70 -3.86
N LEU A 134 -15.64 18.00 -5.08
CA LEU A 134 -16.35 18.86 -6.04
C LEU A 134 -17.69 18.24 -6.48
N LEU A 135 -17.73 16.92 -6.67
CA LEU A 135 -18.95 16.20 -7.02
C LEU A 135 -20.00 16.27 -5.91
N LEU A 136 -19.57 16.18 -4.65
CA LEU A 136 -20.42 16.12 -3.46
C LEU A 136 -20.66 17.47 -2.79
N GLU A 137 -20.09 18.57 -3.31
CA GLU A 137 -20.36 19.91 -2.81
C GLU A 137 -21.86 20.26 -2.95
N PRO A 138 -22.39 21.21 -2.15
CA PRO A 138 -23.83 21.54 -2.18
C PRO A 138 -24.37 21.87 -3.58
N ASN A 139 -23.58 22.57 -4.39
CA ASN A 139 -23.89 22.89 -5.80
C ASN A 139 -23.23 21.92 -6.80
N GLY A 140 -22.70 20.80 -6.31
CA GLY A 140 -22.03 19.78 -7.10
C GLY A 140 -23.00 18.98 -7.98
N VAL A 141 -22.43 18.29 -8.95
CA VAL A 141 -23.19 17.53 -9.97
C VAL A 141 -24.06 16.44 -9.33
N VAL A 142 -23.62 15.84 -8.22
CA VAL A 142 -24.42 14.80 -7.55
C VAL A 142 -25.70 15.39 -6.97
N ASN A 143 -25.59 16.53 -6.28
CA ASN A 143 -26.74 17.17 -5.65
C ASN A 143 -27.69 17.80 -6.67
N SER A 144 -27.17 18.35 -7.77
CA SER A 144 -28.03 18.87 -8.84
C SER A 144 -28.86 17.78 -9.50
N VAL A 145 -28.31 16.58 -9.69
CA VAL A 145 -29.04 15.42 -10.22
C VAL A 145 -30.07 14.91 -9.21
N LEU A 146 -29.71 14.82 -7.92
CA LEU A 146 -30.62 14.35 -6.87
C LEU A 146 -31.80 15.30 -6.62
N MET A 147 -31.61 16.61 -6.73
CA MET A 147 -32.70 17.60 -6.55
C MET A 147 -33.58 17.77 -7.79
N GLN A 148 -33.16 17.27 -8.95
CA GLN A 148 -33.96 17.26 -10.18
C GLN A 148 -34.86 16.02 -10.30
N MET A 149 -34.68 15.03 -9.42
CA MET A 149 -35.59 13.88 -9.25
C MET A 149 -36.65 14.18 -8.18
#